data_AF-A0A1T4WVP0-F1
#
_entry.id   AF-A0A1T4WVP0-F1
#
_cell.length_a   1.000
_cell.length_b   1.000
_cell.length_c   1.000
_cell.angle_alpha   90.00
_cell.angle_beta   90.00
_cell.angle_gamma   90.00
#
_symmetry.space_group_name_H-M   'P 1'
#
loop_
_entity.id
_entity.type
_entity.pdbx_description
1 polymer ?
#
loop_
_entity_poly.entity_id
_entity_poly.type
_entity_poly.pdbx_seq_one_letter_code
_entity_poly.pdbx_strand_id
1 'polypeptide(L)' 'MAETKKPLSPVTPKGFELVFFYECPGCKKELPLVAPTQPAMVKCGSCGMKFPVAPVEKRALQFFRLMTQNGQAAIESEYL' A
#
# COMPACT_ATOMS: atom_id res chain seq x y z
N MET A 1 40.65 20.06 -1.89
CA MET A 1 40.33 18.63 -1.69
C MET A 1 38.93 18.42 -2.22
N ALA A 2 38.78 17.79 -3.39
CA ALA A 2 37.47 17.50 -3.95
C ALA A 2 36.93 16.25 -3.25
N GLU A 3 35.91 16.40 -2.43
CA GLU A 3 35.22 15.26 -1.83
C GLU A 3 34.54 14.47 -2.94
N THR A 4 35.15 13.34 -3.32
CA THR A 4 34.56 12.36 -4.23
C THR A 4 33.32 11.78 -3.55
N LYS A 5 32.16 12.41 -3.74
CA LYS A 5 30.86 11.87 -3.32
C LYS A 5 30.68 10.52 -3.99
N LYS A 6 30.87 9.44 -3.22
CA LYS A 6 30.50 8.09 -3.67
C LYS A 6 29.04 8.14 -4.16
N PRO A 7 28.73 7.55 -5.32
CA PRO A 7 27.36 7.46 -5.79
C PRO A 7 26.51 6.76 -4.73
N LEU A 8 25.30 7.29 -4.49
CA LEU A 8 24.36 6.70 -3.54
C LEU A 8 23.93 5.33 -4.07
N SER A 9 24.04 4.31 -3.23
CA SER A 9 23.47 3.00 -3.51
C SER A 9 21.94 3.08 -3.44
N PRO A 10 21.21 2.31 -4.26
CA PRO A 10 19.76 2.21 -4.18
C PRO A 10 19.29 1.83 -2.78
N VAL A 11 18.22 2.46 -2.31
CA VAL A 11 17.66 2.25 -0.98
C VAL A 11 16.60 1.17 -1.05
N THR A 12 16.68 0.17 -0.17
CA THR A 12 15.74 -0.94 -0.13
C THR A 12 14.44 -0.58 0.63
N PRO A 13 13.29 -1.16 0.24
CA PRO A 13 12.03 -1.01 0.98
C PRO A 13 12.15 -1.51 2.43
N LYS A 14 11.57 -0.74 3.35
CA LYS A 14 11.48 -1.10 4.78
C LYS A 14 10.14 -1.69 5.20
N GLY A 15 9.15 -1.65 4.31
CA GLY A 15 7.80 -2.13 4.60
C GLY A 15 6.97 -2.37 3.36
N PHE A 16 5.90 -3.13 3.55
CA PHE A 16 4.97 -3.51 2.51
C PHE A 16 3.53 -3.38 2.99
N GLU A 17 2.72 -2.68 2.20
CA GLU A 17 1.29 -2.51 2.45
C GLU A 17 0.49 -2.73 1.15
N LEU A 18 -0.73 -3.22 1.31
CA LEU A 18 -1.66 -3.46 0.21
C LEU A 18 -2.69 -2.34 0.11
N VAL A 19 -2.91 -1.87 -1.12
CA VAL A 19 -3.93 -0.88 -1.46
C VAL A 19 -5.09 -1.59 -2.14
N PHE A 20 -6.30 -1.36 -1.63
CA PHE A 20 -7.56 -1.90 -2.15
C PHE A 20 -8.39 -0.76 -2.74
N PHE A 21 -8.96 -0.98 -3.92
CA PHE A 21 -9.76 0.02 -4.61
C PHE A 21 -11.25 -0.29 -4.39
N TYR A 22 -11.98 0.68 -3.84
CA TYR A 22 -13.42 0.59 -3.63
C TYR A 22 -14.13 1.57 -4.56
N GLU A 23 -15.18 1.11 -5.24
CA GLU A 23 -15.98 1.98 -6.09
C GLU A 23 -16.96 2.83 -5.26
N CYS A 24 -16.98 4.14 -5.48
CA CYS A 24 -17.96 5.02 -4.84
C CYS A 24 -19.37 4.75 -5.41
N PRO A 25 -20.37 4.44 -4.57
CA PRO A 25 -21.73 4.20 -5.04
C PRO A 25 -22.39 5.46 -5.64
N GLY A 26 -21.95 6.66 -5.26
CA GLY A 26 -22.52 7.92 -5.75
C GLY A 26 -21.94 8.43 -7.06
N CYS A 27 -20.62 8.37 -7.25
CA CYS A 27 -19.96 8.95 -8.44
C CYS A 27 -19.07 7.97 -9.21
N LYS A 28 -19.05 6.68 -8.82
CA LYS A 28 -18.33 5.59 -9.50
C LYS A 28 -16.80 5.72 -9.57
N LYS A 29 -16.23 6.76 -8.94
CA LYS A 29 -14.78 6.88 -8.80
C LYS A 29 -14.24 5.85 -7.81
N GLU A 30 -13.05 5.35 -8.11
CA GLU A 30 -12.31 4.45 -7.25
C GLU A 30 -11.67 5.21 -6.08
N LEU A 31 -11.73 4.61 -4.90
CA LEU A 31 -11.10 5.09 -3.68
C LEU A 31 -10.03 4.07 -3.25
N PRO A 32 -8.74 4.43 -3.32
CA PRO A 32 -7.68 3.59 -2.77
C PRO A 32 -7.69 3.66 -1.24
N LEU A 33 -7.76 2.51 -0.57
CA LEU A 33 -7.64 2.37 0.88
C LEU A 33 -6.52 1.42 1.23
N VAL A 34 -5.69 1.81 2.20
CA VAL A 34 -4.59 0.97 2.70
C VAL A 34 -5.17 -0.06 3.68
N ALA A 35 -5.22 -1.31 3.25
CA ALA A 35 -5.50 -2.49 4.07
C ALA A 35 -6.57 -2.30 5.19
N PRO A 36 -7.83 -1.93 4.86
CA PRO A 36 -8.86 -1.65 5.87
C PRO A 36 -9.33 -2.93 6.57
N THR A 37 -8.70 -3.31 7.68
CA THR A 37 -9.00 -4.59 8.39
C THR A 37 -10.23 -4.55 9.30
N GLN A 38 -10.84 -3.38 9.46
CA GLN A 38 -12.02 -3.19 10.30
C GLN A 38 -13.13 -2.52 9.48
N PRO A 39 -14.41 -2.79 9.78
CA PRO A 39 -15.51 -2.06 9.18
C PRO A 39 -15.34 -0.56 9.39
N ALA A 40 -15.38 0.21 8.31
CA ALA A 40 -15.14 1.63 8.35
C ALA A 40 -16.11 2.38 7.44
N MET A 41 -16.52 3.57 7.86
CA MET A 41 -17.20 4.54 7.02
C MET A 41 -16.15 5.40 6.32
N VAL A 42 -16.18 5.42 4.99
CA VAL A 42 -15.29 6.27 4.19
C VAL A 42 -16.06 7.41 3.56
N LYS A 43 -15.37 8.51 3.29
CA LYS A 43 -15.92 9.66 2.58
C LYS A 43 -15.27 9.76 1.21
N CYS A 44 -16.08 9.78 0.15
CA CYS A 44 -15.60 10.02 -1.20
C CYS A 44 -14.99 11.43 -1.32
N GLY A 45 -13.73 11.50 -1.73
CA GLY A 45 -13.05 12.78 -1.98
C GLY A 45 -13.63 13.56 -3.16
N SER A 46 -14.37 12.91 -4.06
CA SER A 46 -14.92 13.55 -5.26
C SER A 46 -16.35 14.08 -5.10
N CYS A 47 -17.29 13.26 -4.58
CA CYS A 47 -18.68 13.69 -4.41
C CYS A 47 -19.09 13.92 -2.95
N GLY A 48 -18.20 13.65 -1.99
CA GLY A 48 -18.47 13.85 -0.56
C GLY A 48 -19.37 12.80 0.09
N MET A 49 -19.90 11.84 -0.68
CA MET A 49 -20.76 10.76 -0.16
C MET A 49 -20.00 9.90 0.86
N LYS A 50 -20.67 9.57 1.95
CA LYS A 50 -20.15 8.63 2.96
C LYS A 50 -20.79 7.25 2.76
N PHE A 51 -19.99 6.20 2.80
CA PHE A 51 -20.48 4.82 2.64
C PHE A 51 -19.59 3.83 3.42
N PRO A 52 -20.14 2.70 3.87
CA PRO A 52 -19.35 1.66 4.53
C PRO A 52 -18.53 0.88 3.50
N VAL A 53 -17.34 0.43 3.91
CA VAL A 53 -16.50 -0.49 3.11
C VAL A 53 -16.37 -1.83 3.80
N ALA A 54 -16.34 -2.90 3.01
CA ALA A 54 -16.08 -4.24 3.50
C ALA A 54 -14.62 -4.34 3.99
N PRO A 55 -14.37 -4.89 5.19
CA PRO A 55 -13.03 -5.07 5.70
C PRO A 55 -12.27 -6.14 4.90
N VAL A 56 -10.95 -6.03 4.85
CA VAL A 56 -10.06 -7.03 4.28
C VAL A 56 -9.57 -8.00 5.36
N GLU A 57 -9.34 -9.25 4.96
CA GLU A 57 -8.92 -10.32 5.86
C GLU A 57 -7.50 -10.09 6.39
N LYS A 58 -7.34 -9.93 7.71
CA LYS A 58 -6.04 -9.65 8.34
C LYS A 58 -5.00 -10.76 8.07
N ARG A 59 -5.43 -12.03 8.06
CA ARG A 59 -4.54 -13.17 7.77
C ARG A 59 -3.99 -13.12 6.36
N ALA A 60 -4.79 -12.67 5.39
CA ALA A 60 -4.33 -12.50 4.02
C ALA A 60 -3.23 -11.43 3.93
N LEU A 61 -3.40 -10.28 4.59
CA LEU A 61 -2.37 -9.23 4.63
C LEU A 61 -1.06 -9.74 5.26
N GLN A 62 -1.17 -10.49 6.36
CA GLN A 62 -0.01 -11.09 7.03
C GLN A 62 0.71 -12.09 6.13
N PHE A 63 -0.05 -12.92 5.40
CA PHE A 63 0.51 -13.84 4.41
C PHE A 63 1.33 -13.10 3.36
N PHE A 64 0.80 -12.03 2.75
CA PHE A 64 1.55 -11.27 1.75
C PHE A 64 2.80 -10.59 2.32
N ARG A 65 2.73 -10.05 3.53
CA ARG A 65 3.91 -9.48 4.21
C ARG A 65 4.97 -10.54 4.50
N LEU A 66 4.58 -11.74 4.94
CA LEU A 66 5.51 -12.84 5.17
C LEU A 66 6.16 -13.31 3.87
N MET A 67 5.35 -13.56 2.84
CA MET A 67 5.80 -14.04 1.53
C MET A 67 6.77 -13.08 0.85
N THR A 68 6.61 -11.78 1.07
CA THR A 68 7.46 -10.75 0.46
C THR A 68 8.62 -10.30 1.35
N GLN A 69 8.83 -10.94 2.51
CA GLN A 69 9.76 -10.47 3.54
C GLN A 69 9.57 -8.96 3.81
N ASN A 70 8.31 -8.57 4.02
CA ASN A 70 7.88 -7.19 4.22
C ASN A 70 8.34 -6.24 3.09
N GLY A 71 8.33 -6.73 1.85
CA GLY A 71 8.72 -5.99 0.64
C GLY A 71 10.19 -6.18 0.21
N GLN A 72 11.05 -6.76 1.06
CA GLN A 72 12.46 -6.96 0.72
C GLN A 72 12.66 -8.01 -0.39
N ALA A 73 11.83 -9.05 -0.41
CA ALA A 73 11.91 -10.09 -1.43
C ALA A 73 11.34 -9.64 -2.80
N ALA A 74 10.77 -8.43 -2.89
CA ALA A 74 10.27 -7.85 -4.14
C ALA A 74 11.31 -6.97 -4.86
N ILE A 75 12.53 -6.87 -4.31
CA ILE A 75 13.62 -6.12 -4.92
C ILE A 75 14.24 -6.97 -6.03
N GLU A 76 14.46 -6.39 -7.20
CA GLU A 76 15.17 -7.07 -8.28
C GLU A 76 16.60 -7.43 -7.85
N SER A 77 17.06 -8.63 -8.17
CA SER A 77 18.31 -9.18 -7.64
C SER A 77 19.56 -8.38 -7.98
N GLU A 78 19.53 -7.53 -9.01
CA GLU A 78 20.62 -6.62 -9.36
C GLU A 78 20.81 -5.47 -8.34
N TYR A 79 19.85 -5.26 -7.43
CA TYR A 79 19.85 -4.20 -6.41
C TYR A 79 20.00 -4.72 -4.97
N LEU A 80 20.24 -6.02 -4.77
CA LEU A 80 20.54 -6.66 -3.48
C LEU A 80 22.06 -6.76 -3.26
#